data_AF-B7CBE9-F1
#
_entry.id   AF-B7CBE9-F1
#
_cell.length_a   1.000
_cell.length_b   1.000
_cell.length_c   1.000
_cell.angle_alpha   90.00
_cell.angle_beta   90.00
_cell.angle_gamma   90.00
#
_symmetry.space_group_name_H-M   'P 1'
#
loop_
_entity.id
_entity.type
_entity.pdbx_description
1 polymer ?
#
loop_
_entity_poly.entity_id
_entity_poly.type
_entity_poly.pdbx_seq_one_letter_code
_entity_poly.pdbx_strand_id
1 'polypeptide(L)'
;MNRSAGILCPVFSIPANQGIGDLGQKTIRMIDIIADAGYSIWQILPLQMTGPTHSPYQTYSSFAGDPIYINLDRLCEMGLLTQSSIVNCNKFKDFIEYDKIREFKEPYFQKAFKVFKKEFDSFKEDFEAFKRDAFWLEEWSAYSLFKSFYNGAPWFEWEDEYKNWPKNRDIDLNDYQNEILYIQFLQFIFYKQLDEIQMYAHARNLKIMGDMPFYVDLDSADVWCNREAFLLDEEGKPEFIAGCPPDYFSETGQRWGMPIYDFDAQEENGYLFWCNRMSWMNRCYDMVRIDHFRAFDTYWKIPESCPTAIEGKWILGPAHKLMDAILKACPDIVLVAEDLGLIRPEVIELEDDYGIPGMDVLLFRMETKQLKKKAKKNSVLYTGTHDNATCNEDYHTYDSNKRISLRRFFKNQGYSSRSFNEMLCQYALDTDADTVILPIWDICGFKEEARINTPGTVSNKNWTWKLKDFKTFPDKLMSTKEWIKKSNR
;
A
#
# COMPACT_ATOMS: atom_id res chain seq x y z
N MET A 1 -22.90 -6.21 -9.52
CA MET A 1 -22.36 -6.08 -8.16
C MET A 1 -23.28 -5.16 -7.36
N ASN A 2 -23.36 -5.31 -6.04
CA ASN A 2 -24.00 -4.29 -5.20
C ASN A 2 -23.10 -3.05 -5.18
N ARG A 3 -23.69 -1.86 -5.31
CA ARG A 3 -22.93 -0.61 -5.20
C ARG A 3 -22.38 -0.50 -3.78
N SER A 4 -21.13 -0.05 -3.65
CA SER A 4 -20.46 0.07 -2.35
C SER A 4 -19.81 1.44 -2.19
N ALA A 5 -19.63 1.85 -0.93
CA ALA A 5 -18.80 2.98 -0.55
C ALA A 5 -17.67 2.49 0.36
N GLY A 6 -16.48 3.04 0.17
CA GLY A 6 -15.35 2.83 1.05
C GLY A 6 -14.59 4.11 1.37
N ILE A 7 -13.59 3.96 2.25
CA ILE A 7 -12.69 5.04 2.61
C ILE A 7 -11.24 4.69 2.27
N LEU A 8 -10.45 5.69 1.88
CA LEU A 8 -9.00 5.58 1.80
C LEU A 8 -8.38 6.23 3.04
N CYS A 9 -7.76 5.41 3.89
CA CYS A 9 -6.99 5.86 5.06
C CYS A 9 -5.81 4.92 5.27
N PRO A 10 -4.57 5.38 5.01
CA PRO A 10 -3.39 4.59 5.35
C PRO A 10 -3.36 4.27 6.85
N VAL A 11 -2.90 3.08 7.23
CA VAL A 11 -2.80 2.70 8.65
C VAL A 11 -1.93 3.68 9.42
N PHE A 12 -0.81 4.10 8.83
CA PHE A 12 0.10 5.07 9.46
C PHE A 12 -0.58 6.41 9.80
N SER A 13 -1.63 6.79 9.07
CA SER A 13 -2.38 8.04 9.27
C SER A 13 -3.36 7.98 10.44
N ILE A 14 -3.60 6.81 11.04
CA ILE A 14 -4.49 6.64 12.20
C ILE A 14 -3.84 7.27 13.44
N PRO A 15 -4.60 7.96 14.32
CA PRO A 15 -4.07 8.42 15.60
C PRO A 15 -3.54 7.26 16.43
N ALA A 16 -2.41 7.42 17.12
CA ALA A 16 -1.76 6.33 17.87
C ALA A 16 -1.01 6.82 19.10
N ASN A 17 -0.75 5.92 20.06
CA ASN A 17 -0.04 6.27 21.28
C ASN A 17 1.48 6.32 21.07
N GLN A 18 1.99 5.54 20.11
CA GLN A 18 3.42 5.34 19.82
C GLN A 18 3.86 6.03 18.51
N GLY A 19 3.24 7.15 18.15
CA GLY A 19 3.74 8.08 17.13
C GLY A 19 3.26 7.81 15.70
N ILE A 20 2.90 6.59 15.36
CA ILE A 20 2.38 6.15 14.05
C ILE A 20 1.15 5.27 14.26
N GLY A 21 0.15 5.37 13.37
CA GLY A 21 -0.93 4.38 13.36
C GLY A 21 -0.41 2.95 13.30
N ASP A 22 -1.01 2.06 14.07
CA ASP A 22 -0.52 0.70 14.32
C ASP A 22 -1.68 -0.30 14.38
N LEU A 23 -1.40 -1.59 14.53
CA LEU A 23 -2.40 -2.67 14.56
C LEU A 23 -3.08 -2.79 15.95
N GLY A 24 -3.35 -1.65 16.61
CA GLY A 24 -3.87 -1.52 17.96
C GLY A 24 -5.38 -1.25 18.09
N GLN A 25 -5.82 -1.01 19.33
CA GLN A 25 -7.21 -0.66 19.67
C GLN A 25 -7.74 0.59 18.94
N LYS A 26 -6.86 1.51 18.53
CA LYS A 26 -7.26 2.69 17.77
C LYS A 26 -7.61 2.35 16.32
N THR A 27 -7.02 1.31 15.76
CA THR A 27 -7.41 0.77 14.45
C THR A 27 -8.72 0.00 14.53
N ILE A 28 -8.96 -0.73 15.63
CA ILE A 28 -10.28 -1.30 15.94
C ILE A 28 -11.35 -0.19 16.01
N ARG A 29 -11.06 0.91 16.71
CA ARG A 29 -11.95 2.08 16.75
C ARG A 29 -12.16 2.70 15.37
N MET A 30 -11.13 2.74 14.52
CA MET A 30 -11.24 3.21 13.14
C MET A 30 -12.25 2.35 12.36
N ILE A 31 -12.15 1.03 12.47
CA ILE A 31 -13.11 0.08 11.87
C ILE A 31 -14.53 0.35 12.34
N ASP A 32 -14.75 0.54 13.64
CA ASP A 32 -16.08 0.87 14.18
C ASP A 32 -16.66 2.13 13.54
N ILE A 33 -15.87 3.21 13.50
CA ILE A 33 -16.28 4.49 12.93
C ILE A 33 -16.64 4.35 11.44
N ILE A 34 -15.84 3.62 10.66
CA ILE A 34 -16.08 3.38 9.24
C ILE A 34 -17.38 2.61 9.03
N ALA A 35 -17.53 1.47 9.72
CA ALA A 35 -18.70 0.61 9.60
C ALA A 35 -19.97 1.32 10.09
N ASP A 36 -19.91 2.06 11.19
CA ASP A 36 -21.06 2.80 11.73
C ASP A 36 -21.54 3.92 10.80
N ALA A 37 -20.63 4.50 10.02
CA ALA A 37 -20.97 5.48 8.98
C ALA A 37 -21.60 4.84 7.73
N GLY A 38 -21.55 3.52 7.58
CA GLY A 38 -22.18 2.77 6.49
C GLY A 38 -21.23 2.42 5.33
N TYR A 39 -19.92 2.64 5.49
CA TYR A 39 -18.94 2.19 4.51
C TYR A 39 -18.70 0.67 4.66
N SER A 40 -18.48 -0.01 3.53
CA SER A 40 -18.26 -1.46 3.47
C SER A 40 -16.84 -1.84 3.01
N ILE A 41 -16.02 -0.85 2.62
CA ILE A 41 -14.62 -1.05 2.23
C ILE A 41 -13.72 -0.06 2.97
N TRP A 42 -12.61 -0.54 3.52
CA TRP A 42 -11.50 0.29 3.99
C TRP A 42 -10.25 -0.02 3.17
N GLN A 43 -9.84 0.94 2.35
CA GLN A 43 -8.60 0.86 1.60
C GLN A 43 -7.44 1.42 2.42
N ILE A 44 -6.37 0.62 2.48
CA ILE A 44 -5.09 0.98 3.07
C ILE A 44 -4.00 1.05 2.01
N LEU A 45 -2.82 1.52 2.42
CA LEU A 45 -1.58 1.44 1.62
C LEU A 45 -0.76 0.23 2.08
N PRO A 46 0.28 -0.18 1.32
CA PRO A 46 1.13 -1.30 1.71
C PRO A 46 1.66 -1.16 3.14
N LEU A 47 1.74 -2.29 3.85
CA LEU A 47 2.24 -2.37 5.23
C LEU A 47 3.60 -3.05 5.32
N GLN A 48 4.21 -3.36 4.18
CA GLN A 48 5.48 -4.03 4.06
C GLN A 48 6.65 -3.15 4.52
N MET A 49 7.75 -3.79 4.91
CA MET A 49 8.93 -3.12 5.45
C MET A 49 9.51 -2.11 4.45
N THR A 50 9.43 -0.83 4.81
CA THR A 50 9.85 0.27 3.93
C THR A 50 11.35 0.54 3.96
N GLY A 51 11.87 1.03 2.84
CA GLY A 51 13.23 1.57 2.74
C GLY A 51 13.40 2.93 3.45
N PRO A 52 14.56 3.59 3.24
CA PRO A 52 14.89 4.85 3.91
C PRO A 52 14.01 6.03 3.46
N THR A 53 13.34 5.93 2.31
CA THR A 53 12.37 6.93 1.84
C THR A 53 11.01 6.82 2.53
N HIS A 54 10.80 5.75 3.31
CA HIS A 54 9.54 5.38 3.97
C HIS A 54 8.34 5.24 3.02
N SER A 55 8.59 5.13 1.72
CA SER A 55 7.55 4.91 0.73
C SER A 55 6.98 3.50 0.86
N PRO A 56 5.65 3.34 1.03
CA PRO A 56 4.99 2.03 0.99
C PRO A 56 5.17 1.30 -0.35
N TYR A 57 5.59 2.01 -1.41
CA TYR A 57 5.85 1.46 -2.74
C TYR A 57 7.32 1.13 -2.99
N GLN A 58 8.17 1.32 -1.98
CA GLN A 58 9.60 1.01 -2.00
C GLN A 58 9.95 0.17 -0.77
N THR A 59 9.70 -1.14 -0.87
CA THR A 59 9.82 -2.07 0.26
C THR A 59 10.94 -3.07 0.06
N TYR A 60 11.50 -3.51 1.18
CA TYR A 60 12.53 -4.56 1.22
C TYR A 60 11.96 -5.96 0.98
N SER A 61 10.63 -6.11 0.97
CA SER A 61 9.95 -7.36 0.66
C SER A 61 8.51 -7.07 0.26
N SER A 62 7.96 -7.87 -0.65
CA SER A 62 6.53 -7.92 -0.96
C SER A 62 5.72 -8.63 0.11
N PHE A 63 6.41 -9.37 0.98
CA PHE A 63 5.82 -10.23 1.99
C PHE A 63 6.00 -9.64 3.38
N ALA A 64 7.23 -9.37 3.81
CA ALA A 64 7.50 -9.01 5.21
C ALA A 64 6.82 -7.71 5.64
N GLY A 65 6.02 -7.78 6.69
CA GLY A 65 5.37 -6.64 7.31
C GLY A 65 6.35 -5.74 8.04
N ASP A 66 6.11 -4.44 8.05
CA ASP A 66 6.94 -3.48 8.77
C ASP A 66 6.67 -3.56 10.28
N PRO A 67 7.66 -3.96 11.12
CA PRO A 67 7.49 -4.04 12.56
C PRO A 67 7.07 -2.71 13.21
N ILE A 68 7.25 -1.58 12.51
CA ILE A 68 6.78 -0.28 13.00
C ILE A 68 5.26 -0.26 13.28
N TYR A 69 4.47 -1.11 12.63
CA TYR A 69 3.03 -1.22 12.84
C TYR A 69 2.62 -2.13 14.02
N ILE A 70 3.56 -2.84 14.65
CA ILE A 70 3.26 -3.65 15.85
C ILE A 70 2.85 -2.69 16.98
N ASN A 71 1.67 -2.91 17.53
CA ASN A 71 1.17 -2.16 18.68
C ASN A 71 1.74 -2.72 19.98
N LEU A 72 2.36 -1.85 20.80
CA LEU A 72 3.00 -2.24 22.05
C LEU A 72 1.99 -2.58 23.16
N ASP A 73 0.83 -1.92 23.19
CA ASP A 73 -0.21 -2.17 24.20
C ASP A 73 -0.78 -3.60 24.01
N ARG A 74 -0.92 -4.07 22.77
CA ARG A 74 -1.32 -5.46 22.46
C ARG A 74 -0.28 -6.50 22.85
N LEU A 75 1.01 -6.15 22.84
CA LEU A 75 2.04 -7.03 23.41
C LEU A 75 1.84 -7.23 24.93
N CYS A 76 1.20 -6.31 25.64
CA CYS A 76 0.79 -6.52 27.03
C CYS A 76 -0.37 -7.50 27.15
N GLU A 77 -1.36 -7.42 26.26
CA GLU A 77 -2.49 -8.36 26.21
C GLU A 77 -2.00 -9.79 25.96
N MET A 78 -0.92 -9.95 25.18
CA MET A 78 -0.24 -11.22 24.93
C MET A 78 0.70 -11.67 26.06
N GLY A 79 0.82 -10.89 27.16
CA GLY A 79 1.71 -11.21 28.27
C GLY A 79 3.21 -11.02 27.98
N LEU A 80 3.58 -10.43 26.83
CA LEU A 80 4.97 -10.20 26.42
C LEU A 80 5.57 -8.91 27.00
N LEU A 81 4.73 -7.95 27.36
CA LEU A 81 5.11 -6.69 28.02
C LEU A 81 4.20 -6.39 29.22
N THR A 82 4.59 -5.43 30.05
CA THR A 82 3.74 -4.91 31.13
C THR A 82 3.34 -3.47 30.83
N GLN A 83 2.04 -3.14 30.97
CA GLN A 83 1.49 -1.84 30.56
C GLN A 83 2.19 -0.66 31.24
N SER A 84 2.58 -0.79 32.51
CA SER A 84 3.29 0.25 33.27
C SER A 84 4.67 0.60 32.69
N SER A 85 5.22 -0.23 31.80
CA SER A 85 6.51 0.00 31.15
C SER A 85 6.41 0.81 29.85
N ILE A 86 5.22 0.95 29.27
CA ILE A 86 5.01 1.59 27.98
C ILE A 86 4.69 3.07 28.20
N VAL A 87 5.50 3.94 27.57
CA VAL A 87 5.22 5.38 27.52
C VAL A 87 4.65 5.77 26.17
N ASN A 88 3.98 6.92 26.10
CA ASN A 88 3.55 7.48 24.81
C ASN A 88 4.75 8.07 24.07
N CYS A 89 4.76 7.95 22.74
CA CYS A 89 5.71 8.61 21.86
C CYS A 89 4.92 9.43 20.82
N ASN A 90 5.17 10.74 20.71
CA ASN A 90 4.59 11.60 19.66
C ASN A 90 3.06 11.47 19.44
N LYS A 91 2.31 11.15 20.50
CA LYS A 91 0.88 10.75 20.41
C LYS A 91 -0.02 11.73 19.67
N PHE A 92 0.23 13.03 19.81
CA PHE A 92 -0.63 14.10 19.26
C PHE A 92 0.00 14.85 18.08
N LYS A 93 1.10 14.34 17.50
CA LYS A 93 1.65 14.90 16.25
C LYS A 93 0.73 14.56 15.06
N ASP A 94 0.69 15.47 14.10
CA ASP A 94 0.05 15.33 12.78
C ASP A 94 0.98 14.80 11.70
N PHE A 95 2.24 14.51 12.04
CA PHE A 95 3.21 13.89 11.17
C PHE A 95 3.96 12.75 11.89
N ILE A 96 4.50 11.84 11.10
CA ILE A 96 5.26 10.67 11.56
C ILE A 96 6.76 10.97 11.54
N GLU A 97 7.46 10.58 12.60
CA GLU A 97 8.92 10.58 12.68
C GLU A 97 9.40 9.12 12.67
N TYR A 98 9.48 8.51 11.48
CA TYR A 98 9.69 7.06 11.31
C TYR A 98 10.91 6.54 12.07
N ASP A 99 12.09 7.12 11.86
CA ASP A 99 13.34 6.66 12.50
C ASP A 99 13.26 6.73 14.03
N LYS A 100 12.76 7.84 14.56
CA LYS A 100 12.55 8.02 16.02
C LYS A 100 11.57 6.99 16.58
N ILE A 101 10.55 6.61 15.82
CA ILE A 101 9.58 5.60 16.26
C ILE A 101 10.19 4.20 16.22
N ARG A 102 11.01 3.88 15.20
CA ARG A 102 11.76 2.62 15.14
C ARG A 102 12.71 2.49 16.33
N GLU A 103 13.53 3.50 16.57
CA GLU A 103 14.42 3.59 17.74
C GLU A 103 13.64 3.48 19.06
N PHE A 104 12.47 4.12 19.15
CA PHE A 104 11.62 4.06 20.33
C PHE A 104 11.05 2.66 20.58
N LYS A 105 10.60 1.95 19.54
CA LYS A 105 9.94 0.64 19.66
C LYS A 105 10.95 -0.51 19.87
N GLU A 106 12.17 -0.40 19.34
CA GLU A 106 13.17 -1.47 19.39
C GLU A 106 13.46 -2.00 20.82
N PRO A 107 13.70 -1.16 21.85
CA PRO A 107 13.89 -1.66 23.22
C PRO A 107 12.69 -2.42 23.79
N TYR A 108 11.47 -2.14 23.32
CA TYR A 108 10.27 -2.86 23.71
C TYR A 108 10.17 -4.21 23.01
N PHE A 109 10.49 -4.27 21.72
CA PHE A 109 10.56 -5.53 20.99
C PHE A 109 11.59 -6.49 21.57
N GLN A 110 12.78 -6.00 21.94
CA GLN A 110 13.79 -6.81 22.61
C GLN A 110 13.32 -7.36 23.96
N LYS A 111 12.55 -6.57 24.74
CA LYS A 111 11.95 -7.05 26.00
C LYS A 111 10.88 -8.11 25.74
N ALA A 112 9.99 -7.86 24.80
CA ALA A 112 8.95 -8.80 24.40
C ALA A 112 9.56 -10.13 23.92
N PHE A 113 10.62 -10.07 23.11
CA PHE A 113 11.33 -11.23 22.61
C PHE A 113 11.96 -12.07 23.73
N LYS A 114 12.53 -11.44 24.76
CA LYS A 114 13.07 -12.16 25.92
C LYS A 114 11.99 -12.94 26.66
N VAL A 115 10.79 -12.37 26.81
CA VAL A 115 9.65 -13.05 27.43
C VAL A 115 9.13 -14.16 26.52
N PHE A 116 9.00 -13.89 25.21
CA PHE A 116 8.60 -14.88 24.20
C PHE A 116 9.50 -16.12 24.25
N LYS A 117 10.82 -15.97 24.31
CA LYS A 117 11.74 -17.11 24.41
C LYS A 117 11.57 -17.91 25.70
N LYS A 118 11.32 -17.23 26.82
CA LYS A 118 11.14 -17.88 28.12
C LYS A 118 9.82 -18.65 28.18
N GLU A 119 8.77 -18.09 27.59
CA GLU A 119 7.42 -18.63 27.60
C GLU A 119 7.05 -19.28 26.25
N PHE A 120 8.05 -19.72 25.48
CA PHE A 120 7.90 -20.14 24.07
C PHE A 120 6.88 -21.25 23.88
N ASP A 121 6.78 -22.18 24.83
CA ASP A 121 5.80 -23.26 24.78
C ASP A 121 4.35 -22.77 24.66
N SER A 122 4.05 -21.57 25.18
CA SER A 122 2.71 -20.94 25.05
C SER A 122 2.42 -20.40 23.65
N PHE A 123 3.46 -20.15 22.84
CA PHE A 123 3.35 -19.60 21.49
C PHE A 123 3.73 -20.62 20.41
N LYS A 124 4.27 -21.77 20.78
CA LYS A 124 4.92 -22.72 19.87
C LYS A 124 4.00 -23.18 18.74
N GLU A 125 2.75 -23.51 19.03
CA GLU A 125 1.80 -23.98 18.02
C GLU A 125 1.51 -22.90 16.97
N ASP A 126 1.11 -21.70 17.41
CA ASP A 126 0.85 -20.56 16.54
C ASP A 126 2.09 -20.14 15.75
N PHE A 127 3.25 -20.14 16.39
CA PHE A 127 4.52 -19.73 15.77
C PHE A 127 4.97 -20.71 14.69
N GLU A 128 4.90 -22.01 14.94
CA GLU A 128 5.25 -23.02 13.94
C GLU A 128 4.20 -23.10 12.82
N ALA A 129 2.92 -22.83 13.11
CA ALA A 129 1.90 -22.67 12.07
C ALA A 129 2.22 -21.48 11.16
N PHE A 130 2.54 -20.31 11.73
CA PHE A 130 2.96 -19.15 10.97
C PHE A 130 4.19 -19.43 10.10
N LYS A 131 5.23 -20.07 10.65
CA LYS A 131 6.44 -20.42 9.90
C LYS A 131 6.17 -21.35 8.72
N ARG A 132 5.27 -22.32 8.89
CA ARG A 132 4.89 -23.25 7.81
C ARG A 132 4.18 -22.53 6.67
N ASP A 133 3.34 -21.55 6.98
CA ASP A 133 2.53 -20.85 5.99
C ASP A 133 3.32 -19.70 5.31
N ALA A 134 4.25 -19.08 6.04
CA ALA A 134 5.11 -18.00 5.54
C ALA A 134 6.35 -18.53 4.80
N PHE A 135 6.15 -19.06 3.58
CA PHE A 135 7.22 -19.64 2.74
C PHE A 135 8.42 -18.71 2.48
N TRP A 136 8.23 -17.40 2.56
CA TRP A 136 9.23 -16.34 2.34
C TRP A 136 10.06 -16.02 3.59
N LEU A 137 9.70 -16.55 4.77
CA LEU A 137 10.20 -16.08 6.06
C LEU A 137 11.69 -16.40 6.28
N GLU A 138 12.16 -17.55 5.80
CA GLU A 138 13.56 -17.95 5.94
C GLU A 138 14.48 -16.97 5.18
N GLU A 139 14.16 -16.73 3.92
CA GLU A 139 14.87 -15.81 3.03
C GLU A 139 14.82 -14.37 3.54
N TRP A 140 13.65 -13.92 4.01
CA TRP A 140 13.54 -12.62 4.67
C TRP A 140 14.43 -12.52 5.91
N SER A 141 14.49 -13.57 6.72
CA SER A 141 15.31 -13.59 7.94
C SER A 141 16.79 -13.49 7.62
N ALA A 142 17.26 -14.21 6.60
CA ALA A 142 18.64 -14.13 6.11
C ALA A 142 18.95 -12.75 5.50
N TYR A 143 18.08 -12.24 4.62
CA TYR A 143 18.24 -10.91 4.01
C TYR A 143 18.33 -9.82 5.08
N SER A 144 17.40 -9.81 6.04
CA SER A 144 17.35 -8.81 7.11
C SER A 144 18.55 -8.92 8.05
N LEU A 145 19.05 -10.13 8.32
CA LEU A 145 20.25 -10.35 9.10
C LEU A 145 21.48 -9.80 8.37
N PHE A 146 21.70 -10.20 7.12
CA PHE A 146 22.87 -9.77 6.35
C PHE A 146 22.89 -8.27 6.11
N LYS A 147 21.72 -7.67 5.82
CA LYS A 147 21.59 -6.21 5.70
C LYS A 147 22.06 -5.47 6.96
N SER A 148 21.89 -6.07 8.14
CA SER A 148 22.38 -5.51 9.40
C SER A 148 23.90 -5.51 9.50
N PHE A 149 24.59 -6.51 8.93
CA PHE A 149 26.06 -6.58 8.92
C PHE A 149 26.67 -5.45 8.09
N TYR A 150 25.94 -5.00 7.06
CA TYR A 150 26.37 -3.92 6.17
C TYR A 150 25.72 -2.56 6.49
N ASN A 151 25.22 -2.35 7.71
CA ASN A 151 24.62 -1.08 8.15
C ASN A 151 23.52 -0.54 7.20
N GLY A 152 22.73 -1.44 6.61
CA GLY A 152 21.66 -1.07 5.68
C GLY A 152 22.08 -0.95 4.22
N ALA A 153 23.34 -1.17 3.86
CA ALA A 153 23.79 -1.15 2.46
C ALA A 153 22.99 -2.16 1.61
N PRO A 154 22.82 -1.90 0.31
CA PRO A 154 22.04 -2.76 -0.56
C PRO A 154 22.75 -4.09 -0.85
N TRP A 155 21.97 -5.14 -1.12
CA TRP A 155 22.53 -6.50 -1.25
C TRP A 155 23.56 -6.66 -2.37
N PHE A 156 23.49 -5.84 -3.42
CA PHE A 156 24.43 -5.89 -4.54
C PHE A 156 25.80 -5.28 -4.19
N GLU A 157 25.95 -4.67 -3.02
CA GLU A 157 27.21 -4.18 -2.45
C GLU A 157 27.81 -5.13 -1.40
N TRP A 158 27.13 -6.21 -1.03
CA TRP A 158 27.64 -7.18 -0.05
C TRP A 158 28.73 -8.06 -0.64
N GLU A 159 29.53 -8.68 0.23
CA GLU A 159 30.54 -9.67 -0.17
C GLU A 159 29.85 -10.91 -0.78
N ASP A 160 30.56 -11.59 -1.69
CA ASP A 160 29.98 -12.62 -2.57
C ASP A 160 29.26 -13.75 -1.82
N GLU A 161 29.72 -14.12 -0.62
CA GLU A 161 29.13 -15.18 0.20
C GLU A 161 27.72 -14.81 0.72
N TYR A 162 27.49 -13.54 1.08
CA TYR A 162 26.18 -13.05 1.50
C TYR A 162 25.32 -12.67 0.30
N LYS A 163 25.94 -12.04 -0.69
CA LYS A 163 25.29 -11.71 -1.95
C LYS A 163 24.70 -12.97 -2.59
N ASN A 164 25.47 -14.06 -2.73
CA ASN A 164 25.02 -15.26 -3.45
C ASN A 164 24.41 -16.34 -2.55
N TRP A 165 24.20 -16.05 -1.27
CA TRP A 165 23.67 -16.98 -0.29
C TRP A 165 22.35 -17.67 -0.71
N PRO A 166 21.35 -17.01 -1.35
CA PRO A 166 20.09 -17.70 -1.71
C PRO A 166 20.32 -18.91 -2.62
N LYS A 167 21.31 -18.83 -3.51
CA LYS A 167 21.71 -19.93 -4.41
C LYS A 167 22.63 -20.94 -3.75
N ASN A 168 23.68 -20.46 -3.06
CA ASN A 168 24.77 -21.34 -2.65
C ASN A 168 24.63 -21.87 -1.21
N ARG A 169 23.96 -21.10 -0.35
CA ARG A 169 23.80 -21.38 1.09
C ARG A 169 25.15 -21.55 1.80
N ASP A 170 26.16 -20.76 1.37
CA ASP A 170 27.56 -20.87 1.83
C ASP A 170 27.77 -20.45 3.29
N ILE A 171 26.86 -19.64 3.85
CA ILE A 171 26.91 -19.20 5.25
C ILE A 171 26.00 -20.09 6.09
N ASP A 172 26.58 -20.75 7.11
CA ASP A 172 25.80 -21.44 8.12
C ASP A 172 25.15 -20.42 9.07
N LEU A 173 23.82 -20.43 9.11
CA LEU A 173 23.03 -19.54 9.95
C LEU A 173 22.89 -20.02 11.40
N ASN A 174 23.48 -21.17 11.76
CA ASN A 174 23.41 -21.71 13.12
C ASN A 174 23.98 -20.78 14.19
N ASP A 175 25.02 -20.02 13.88
CA ASP A 175 25.62 -19.05 14.82
C ASP A 175 24.70 -17.83 15.06
N TYR A 176 23.68 -17.64 14.20
CA TYR A 176 22.75 -16.51 14.22
C TYR A 176 21.31 -16.91 14.56
N GLN A 177 21.11 -18.10 15.13
CA GLN A 177 19.77 -18.62 15.44
C GLN A 177 18.93 -17.66 16.29
N ASN A 178 19.57 -16.93 17.22
CA ASN A 178 18.86 -16.02 18.11
C ASN A 178 18.40 -14.74 17.37
N GLU A 179 19.22 -14.19 16.49
CA GLU A 179 18.95 -13.03 15.64
C GLU A 179 17.86 -13.37 14.62
N ILE A 180 17.96 -14.53 13.99
CA ILE A 180 16.94 -15.04 13.07
C ILE A 180 15.62 -15.23 13.80
N LEU A 181 15.64 -15.85 14.98
CA LEU A 181 14.43 -16.04 15.77
C LEU A 181 13.80 -14.69 16.18
N TYR A 182 14.61 -13.65 16.41
CA TYR A 182 14.09 -12.29 16.66
C TYR A 182 13.37 -11.72 15.44
N ILE A 183 13.96 -11.84 14.25
CA ILE A 183 13.36 -11.37 12.98
C ILE A 183 12.05 -12.12 12.72
N GLN A 184 12.04 -13.44 12.91
CA GLN A 184 10.85 -14.28 12.77
C GLN A 184 9.78 -13.94 13.80
N PHE A 185 10.17 -13.67 15.05
CA PHE A 185 9.27 -13.23 16.10
C PHE A 185 8.55 -11.93 15.71
N LEU A 186 9.27 -10.93 15.17
CA LEU A 186 8.64 -9.69 14.73
C LEU A 186 7.60 -9.92 13.64
N GLN A 187 7.90 -10.76 12.64
CA GLN A 187 6.95 -11.09 11.58
C GLN A 187 5.74 -11.86 12.10
N PHE A 188 5.96 -12.83 13.00
CA PHE A 188 4.89 -13.56 13.67
C PHE A 188 3.94 -12.62 14.41
N ILE A 189 4.48 -11.71 15.22
CA ILE A 189 3.67 -10.73 15.96
C ILE A 189 2.93 -9.79 15.02
N PHE A 190 3.59 -9.28 13.99
CA PHE A 190 2.96 -8.41 12.99
C PHE A 190 1.73 -9.10 12.38
N TYR A 191 1.90 -10.34 11.91
CA TYR A 191 0.83 -11.07 11.26
C TYR A 191 -0.28 -11.49 12.22
N LYS A 192 0.04 -11.88 13.45
CA LYS A 192 -0.97 -12.17 14.46
C LYS A 192 -1.85 -10.95 14.74
N GLN A 193 -1.25 -9.76 14.88
CA GLN A 193 -2.01 -8.52 15.06
C GLN A 193 -2.80 -8.13 13.80
N LEU A 194 -2.25 -8.35 12.60
CA LEU A 194 -2.95 -8.07 11.34
C LEU A 194 -4.17 -8.97 11.17
N ASP A 195 -4.03 -10.27 11.44
CA ASP A 195 -5.11 -11.26 11.37
C ASP A 195 -6.24 -10.88 12.35
N GLU A 196 -5.91 -10.42 13.56
CA GLU A 196 -6.90 -9.94 14.53
C GLU A 196 -7.63 -8.67 14.05
N ILE A 197 -6.96 -7.78 13.31
CA ILE A 197 -7.59 -6.61 12.69
C ILE A 197 -8.52 -7.03 11.54
N GLN A 198 -8.10 -7.97 10.70
CA GLN A 198 -8.92 -8.52 9.62
C GLN A 198 -10.19 -9.18 10.17
N MET A 199 -10.04 -10.07 11.15
CA MET A 199 -11.16 -10.73 11.81
C MET A 199 -12.15 -9.73 12.40
N TYR A 200 -11.67 -8.65 13.02
CA TYR A 200 -12.54 -7.61 13.55
C TYR A 200 -13.27 -6.81 12.46
N ALA A 201 -12.59 -6.47 11.36
CA ALA A 201 -13.21 -5.82 10.20
C ALA A 201 -14.34 -6.68 9.63
N HIS A 202 -14.10 -7.99 9.47
CA HIS A 202 -15.12 -8.94 9.00
C HIS A 202 -16.31 -9.05 9.96
N ALA A 203 -16.07 -9.08 11.26
CA ALA A 203 -17.14 -9.06 12.27
C ALA A 203 -18.02 -7.80 12.20
N ARG A 204 -17.48 -6.72 11.62
CA ARG A 204 -18.17 -5.45 11.36
C ARG A 204 -18.70 -5.33 9.93
N ASN A 205 -18.63 -6.39 9.12
CA ASN A 205 -18.96 -6.43 7.69
C ASN A 205 -18.18 -5.39 6.85
N LEU A 206 -16.96 -5.09 7.27
CA LEU A 206 -16.05 -4.20 6.58
C LEU A 206 -14.96 -5.03 5.89
N LYS A 207 -14.80 -4.84 4.58
CA LYS A 207 -13.71 -5.43 3.80
C LYS A 207 -12.47 -4.54 3.84
N ILE A 208 -11.30 -5.12 3.90
CA ILE A 208 -10.04 -4.39 3.78
C ILE A 208 -9.47 -4.58 2.37
N MET A 209 -9.30 -3.46 1.67
CA MET A 209 -8.63 -3.41 0.37
C MET A 209 -7.16 -3.06 0.58
N GLY A 210 -6.30 -4.04 0.33
CA GLY A 210 -4.86 -3.85 0.26
C GLY A 210 -4.42 -3.26 -1.07
N ASP A 211 -3.12 -3.08 -1.20
CA ASP A 211 -2.50 -2.44 -2.34
C ASP A 211 -1.13 -3.07 -2.57
N MET A 212 -0.80 -3.35 -3.83
CA MET A 212 0.42 -4.03 -4.21
C MET A 212 1.13 -3.23 -5.32
N PRO A 213 2.35 -2.73 -5.05
CA PRO A 213 3.20 -2.13 -6.08
C PRO A 213 3.45 -3.13 -7.22
N PHE A 214 3.38 -2.69 -8.49
CA PHE A 214 3.70 -3.57 -9.61
C PHE A 214 5.15 -4.05 -9.51
N TYR A 215 6.08 -3.09 -9.49
CA TYR A 215 7.51 -3.32 -9.35
C TYR A 215 7.92 -3.47 -7.89
N VAL A 216 9.05 -4.14 -7.66
CA VAL A 216 9.71 -4.27 -6.35
C VAL A 216 11.03 -3.50 -6.35
N ASP A 217 11.53 -3.11 -5.18
CA ASP A 217 12.81 -2.39 -5.08
C ASP A 217 13.99 -3.30 -5.48
N LEU A 218 15.01 -2.73 -6.13
CA LEU A 218 16.23 -3.49 -6.46
C LEU A 218 16.86 -4.06 -5.20
N ASP A 219 17.01 -3.25 -4.16
CA ASP A 219 17.49 -3.64 -2.85
C ASP A 219 16.34 -4.25 -2.04
N SER A 220 15.91 -5.46 -2.40
CA SER A 220 14.88 -6.19 -1.68
C SER A 220 15.21 -7.67 -1.59
N ALA A 221 14.62 -8.34 -0.59
CA ALA A 221 14.62 -9.80 -0.50
C ALA A 221 13.95 -10.45 -1.73
N ASP A 222 12.95 -9.77 -2.32
CA ASP A 222 12.26 -10.24 -3.52
C ASP A 222 13.24 -10.43 -4.68
N VAL A 223 14.05 -9.42 -4.96
CA VAL A 223 15.04 -9.44 -6.06
C VAL A 223 16.26 -10.28 -5.68
N TRP A 224 16.75 -10.16 -4.44
CA TRP A 224 17.92 -10.91 -3.97
C TRP A 224 17.72 -12.43 -4.08
N CYS A 225 16.53 -12.94 -3.75
CA CYS A 225 16.23 -14.37 -3.80
C CYS A 225 15.81 -14.89 -5.17
N ASN A 226 15.28 -14.02 -6.04
CA ASN A 226 14.66 -14.41 -7.30
C ASN A 226 15.28 -13.67 -8.50
N ARG A 227 16.61 -13.53 -8.54
CA ARG A 227 17.29 -12.70 -9.57
C ARG A 227 16.90 -13.06 -11.00
N GLU A 228 16.68 -14.34 -11.27
CA GLU A 228 16.24 -14.86 -12.55
C GLU A 228 14.84 -14.40 -12.99
N ALA A 229 14.03 -13.85 -12.08
CA ALA A 229 12.74 -13.26 -12.42
C ALA A 229 12.87 -11.82 -12.98
N PHE A 230 14.08 -11.26 -13.02
CA PHE A 230 14.37 -9.87 -13.38
C PHE A 230 15.46 -9.77 -14.43
N LEU A 231 15.43 -8.69 -15.21
CA LEU A 231 16.48 -8.38 -16.19
C LEU A 231 17.68 -7.72 -15.50
N LEU A 232 18.56 -8.56 -14.94
CA LEU A 232 19.79 -8.18 -14.23
C LEU A 232 21.02 -8.79 -14.91
N ASP A 233 22.18 -8.13 -14.78
CA ASP A 233 23.48 -8.70 -15.12
C ASP A 233 23.98 -9.69 -14.05
N GLU A 234 25.15 -10.30 -14.28
CA GLU A 234 25.75 -11.27 -13.35
C GLU A 234 26.06 -10.65 -11.97
N GLU A 235 26.38 -9.35 -11.96
CA GLU A 235 26.61 -8.57 -10.76
C GLU A 235 25.31 -8.12 -10.07
N GLY A 236 24.14 -8.41 -10.64
CA GLY A 236 22.85 -8.08 -10.05
C GLY A 236 22.39 -6.64 -10.31
N LYS A 237 22.99 -5.96 -11.28
CA LYS A 237 22.58 -4.60 -11.68
C LYS A 237 21.58 -4.66 -12.83
N PRO A 238 20.57 -3.78 -12.82
CA PRO A 238 19.63 -3.69 -13.93
C PRO A 238 20.28 -3.02 -15.14
N GLU A 239 20.19 -3.64 -16.32
CA GLU A 239 20.49 -2.95 -17.59
C GLU A 239 19.38 -1.93 -17.91
N PHE A 240 18.16 -2.21 -17.44
CA PHE A 240 16.98 -1.40 -17.66
C PHE A 240 16.14 -1.27 -16.40
N ILE A 241 15.49 -0.13 -16.27
CA ILE A 241 14.69 0.23 -15.11
C ILE A 241 13.29 0.67 -15.51
N ALA A 242 12.41 0.59 -14.52
CA ALA A 242 11.03 1.01 -14.62
C ALA A 242 10.87 2.54 -14.54
N GLY A 243 9.80 3.02 -15.16
CA GLY A 243 9.38 4.41 -15.11
C GLY A 243 8.12 4.63 -15.92
N CYS A 244 7.84 5.90 -16.23
CA CYS A 244 6.81 6.29 -17.19
C CYS A 244 7.35 7.37 -18.14
N PRO A 245 6.86 7.41 -19.39
CA PRO A 245 7.31 8.41 -20.37
C PRO A 245 6.91 9.83 -19.96
N PRO A 246 7.48 10.86 -20.61
CA PRO A 246 6.93 12.20 -20.57
C PRO A 246 5.43 12.24 -20.85
N ASP A 247 4.71 12.99 -20.04
CA ASP A 247 3.28 13.21 -20.17
C ASP A 247 2.90 14.65 -19.83
N TYR A 248 1.61 14.93 -19.74
CA TYR A 248 1.12 16.28 -19.43
C TYR A 248 1.36 16.72 -17.97
N PHE A 249 1.77 15.80 -17.09
CA PHE A 249 2.18 16.09 -15.71
C PHE A 249 3.70 16.25 -15.56
N SER A 250 4.50 15.56 -16.37
CA SER A 250 5.97 15.59 -16.32
C SER A 250 6.60 15.68 -17.70
N GLU A 251 7.30 16.79 -17.97
CA GLU A 251 8.04 17.00 -19.23
C GLU A 251 9.16 15.97 -19.46
N THR A 252 9.69 15.37 -18.40
CA THR A 252 10.80 14.40 -18.47
C THR A 252 10.37 12.96 -18.17
N GLY A 253 9.06 12.73 -17.97
CA GLY A 253 8.53 11.48 -17.43
C GLY A 253 8.99 11.24 -15.99
N GLN A 254 8.92 9.99 -15.54
CA GLN A 254 9.37 9.61 -14.20
C GLN A 254 10.31 8.40 -14.29
N ARG A 255 11.51 8.55 -13.73
CA ARG A 255 12.50 7.47 -13.59
C ARG A 255 12.36 6.89 -12.18
N TRP A 256 11.76 5.71 -12.05
CA TRP A 256 11.52 5.11 -10.73
C TRP A 256 12.72 4.31 -10.21
N GLY A 257 13.53 3.75 -11.10
CA GLY A 257 14.78 3.06 -10.75
C GLY A 257 14.62 1.58 -10.35
N MET A 258 13.39 1.06 -10.30
CA MET A 258 13.13 -0.35 -10.01
C MET A 258 13.57 -1.25 -11.17
N PRO A 259 14.06 -2.48 -10.91
CA PRO A 259 14.33 -3.45 -11.96
C PRO A 259 13.03 -3.86 -12.66
N ILE A 260 13.16 -4.22 -13.94
CA ILE A 260 12.03 -4.76 -14.71
C ILE A 260 12.06 -6.29 -14.72
N TYR A 261 10.88 -6.89 -14.84
CA TYR A 261 10.71 -8.33 -14.89
C TYR A 261 11.27 -8.94 -16.17
N ASP A 262 11.86 -10.13 -16.05
CA ASP A 262 12.08 -11.06 -17.16
C ASP A 262 10.84 -11.96 -17.29
N PHE A 263 9.85 -11.49 -18.05
CA PHE A 263 8.61 -12.23 -18.23
C PHE A 263 8.76 -13.51 -19.05
N ASP A 264 9.79 -13.59 -19.90
CA ASP A 264 10.09 -14.81 -20.65
C ASP A 264 10.59 -15.90 -19.68
N ALA A 265 11.55 -15.57 -18.81
CA ALA A 265 12.03 -16.48 -17.77
C ALA A 265 10.92 -16.87 -16.77
N GLN A 266 10.06 -15.93 -16.38
CA GLN A 266 8.94 -16.23 -15.49
C GLN A 266 7.87 -17.09 -16.16
N GLU A 267 7.65 -16.99 -17.47
CA GLU A 267 6.71 -17.87 -18.16
C GLU A 267 7.15 -19.36 -18.06
N GLU A 268 8.46 -19.63 -18.12
CA GLU A 268 9.01 -21.00 -18.04
C GLU A 268 8.66 -21.73 -16.73
N ASN A 269 8.52 -21.00 -15.62
CA ASN A 269 8.14 -21.56 -14.32
C ASN A 269 6.67 -21.33 -13.95
N GLY A 270 5.84 -20.85 -14.89
CA GLY A 270 4.43 -20.59 -14.67
C GLY A 270 4.16 -19.36 -13.79
N TYR A 271 5.02 -18.34 -13.88
CA TYR A 271 4.94 -17.07 -13.16
C TYR A 271 4.93 -17.24 -11.65
N LEU A 272 5.76 -18.15 -11.12
CA LEU A 272 5.77 -18.51 -9.69
C LEU A 272 5.97 -17.29 -8.78
N PHE A 273 6.84 -16.36 -9.17
CA PHE A 273 7.09 -15.11 -8.43
C PHE A 273 5.80 -14.31 -8.21
N TRP A 274 5.03 -14.07 -9.27
CA TRP A 274 3.76 -13.35 -9.19
C TRP A 274 2.67 -14.14 -8.46
N CYS A 275 2.56 -15.44 -8.72
CA CYS A 275 1.60 -16.30 -8.03
C CYS A 275 1.81 -16.28 -6.51
N ASN A 276 3.07 -16.34 -6.05
CA ASN A 276 3.42 -16.25 -4.64
C ASN A 276 3.02 -14.89 -4.03
N ARG A 277 3.36 -13.78 -4.70
CA ARG A 277 2.96 -12.43 -4.26
C ARG A 277 1.45 -12.29 -4.13
N MET A 278 0.70 -12.69 -5.16
CA MET A 278 -0.75 -12.60 -5.17
C MET A 278 -1.40 -13.50 -4.11
N SER A 279 -0.89 -14.73 -3.92
CA SER A 279 -1.38 -15.63 -2.88
C SER A 279 -1.20 -15.05 -1.49
N TRP A 280 -0.08 -14.40 -1.22
CA TRP A 280 0.15 -13.76 0.07
C TRP A 280 -0.76 -12.55 0.27
N MET A 281 -0.94 -11.71 -0.74
CA MET A 281 -1.86 -10.56 -0.68
C MET A 281 -3.31 -11.02 -0.47
N ASN A 282 -3.74 -12.08 -1.14
CA ASN A 282 -5.08 -12.66 -0.98
C ASN A 282 -5.29 -13.28 0.41
N ARG A 283 -4.23 -13.77 1.06
CA ARG A 283 -4.28 -14.20 2.47
C ARG A 283 -4.45 -13.02 3.42
N CYS A 284 -3.91 -11.85 3.07
CA CYS A 284 -3.88 -10.68 3.93
C CYS A 284 -5.08 -9.73 3.78
N TYR A 285 -5.74 -9.72 2.62
CA TYR A 285 -6.74 -8.71 2.27
C TYR A 285 -7.92 -9.28 1.48
N ASP A 286 -9.10 -8.69 1.63
CA ASP A 286 -10.31 -9.09 0.90
C ASP A 286 -10.28 -8.66 -0.58
N MET A 287 -9.53 -7.60 -0.87
CA MET A 287 -9.37 -7.01 -2.19
C MET A 287 -7.94 -6.50 -2.34
N VAL A 288 -7.39 -6.55 -3.55
CA VAL A 288 -6.02 -6.10 -3.83
C VAL A 288 -6.06 -5.11 -4.99
N ARG A 289 -5.68 -3.85 -4.72
CA ARG A 289 -5.30 -2.93 -5.80
C ARG A 289 -3.96 -3.37 -6.36
N ILE A 290 -3.86 -3.51 -7.67
CA ILE A 290 -2.58 -3.64 -8.35
C ILE A 290 -2.22 -2.27 -8.87
N ASP A 291 -1.19 -1.67 -8.27
CA ASP A 291 -0.58 -0.45 -8.75
C ASP A 291 -0.05 -0.62 -10.17
N HIS A 292 -0.07 0.43 -10.99
CA HIS A 292 0.46 0.43 -12.34
C HIS A 292 0.03 -0.78 -13.20
N PHE A 293 -1.25 -1.16 -13.11
CA PHE A 293 -1.81 -2.36 -13.74
C PHE A 293 -1.56 -2.41 -15.25
N ARG A 294 -1.44 -1.24 -15.91
CA ARG A 294 -1.10 -1.15 -17.32
C ARG A 294 0.16 -1.94 -17.71
N ALA A 295 1.09 -2.17 -16.77
CA ALA A 295 2.32 -2.93 -16.95
C ALA A 295 2.13 -4.43 -17.24
N PHE A 296 0.91 -4.96 -17.01
CA PHE A 296 0.54 -6.27 -17.52
C PHE A 296 0.44 -6.28 -19.06
N ASP A 297 -0.10 -5.23 -19.68
CA ASP A 297 -0.18 -5.09 -21.15
C ASP A 297 1.11 -4.52 -21.73
N THR A 298 1.58 -3.39 -21.20
CA THR A 298 2.76 -2.69 -21.71
C THR A 298 3.52 -2.00 -20.59
N TYR A 299 4.84 -1.93 -20.67
CA TYR A 299 5.62 -1.18 -19.68
C TYR A 299 6.70 -0.33 -20.34
N TRP A 300 7.08 0.75 -19.66
CA TRP A 300 8.08 1.68 -20.14
C TRP A 300 9.47 1.24 -19.67
N LYS A 301 10.30 0.80 -20.63
CA LYS A 301 11.64 0.27 -20.40
C LYS A 301 12.66 1.37 -20.65
N ILE A 302 13.33 1.83 -19.60
CA ILE A 302 14.35 2.90 -19.67
C ILE A 302 15.73 2.26 -19.51
N PRO A 303 16.72 2.53 -20.39
CA PRO A 303 18.12 2.13 -20.12
C PRO A 303 18.60 2.73 -18.80
N GLU A 304 19.22 1.94 -17.92
CA GLU A 304 19.61 2.39 -16.58
C GLU A 304 20.51 3.64 -16.63
N SER A 305 21.42 3.68 -17.62
CA SER A 305 22.36 4.77 -17.87
C SER A 305 21.71 6.12 -18.19
N CYS A 306 20.42 6.14 -18.55
CA CYS A 306 19.72 7.37 -18.88
C CYS A 306 19.35 8.14 -17.58
N PRO A 307 19.64 9.46 -17.53
CA PRO A 307 19.34 10.28 -16.34
C PRO A 307 17.84 10.58 -16.19
N THR A 308 17.05 10.43 -17.25
CA THR A 308 15.61 10.71 -17.27
C THR A 308 14.86 9.56 -17.96
N ALA A 309 13.52 9.65 -17.97
CA ALA A 309 12.67 8.64 -18.61
C ALA A 309 12.38 8.91 -20.09
N ILE A 310 12.97 9.95 -20.69
CA ILE A 310 12.69 10.37 -22.07
C ILE A 310 13.08 9.28 -23.08
N GLU A 311 14.25 8.66 -22.88
CA GLU A 311 14.84 7.69 -23.81
C GLU A 311 14.37 6.24 -23.59
N GLY A 312 13.18 6.07 -23.00
CA GLY A 312 12.57 4.75 -22.84
C GLY A 312 11.84 4.27 -24.09
N LYS A 313 11.33 3.04 -24.01
CA LYS A 313 10.47 2.42 -25.04
C LYS A 313 9.35 1.61 -24.40
N TRP A 314 8.20 1.58 -25.07
CA TRP A 314 7.11 0.68 -24.70
C TRP A 314 7.47 -0.76 -25.10
N ILE A 315 7.30 -1.68 -24.16
CA ILE A 315 7.46 -3.12 -24.33
C ILE A 315 6.14 -3.80 -23.97
N LEU A 316 5.77 -4.85 -24.71
CA LEU A 316 4.60 -5.67 -24.39
C LEU A 316 4.88 -6.51 -23.13
N GLY A 317 3.96 -6.50 -22.19
CA GLY A 317 3.93 -7.39 -21.04
C GLY A 317 3.23 -8.72 -21.34
N PRO A 318 3.10 -9.60 -20.34
CA PRO A 318 2.56 -10.95 -20.49
C PRO A 318 1.03 -11.01 -20.60
N ALA A 319 0.32 -9.91 -20.29
CA ALA A 319 -1.13 -9.75 -20.35
C ALA A 319 -1.89 -10.97 -19.79
N HIS A 320 -2.71 -11.61 -20.62
CA HIS A 320 -3.54 -12.77 -20.26
C HIS A 320 -2.75 -13.92 -19.67
N LYS A 321 -1.54 -14.21 -20.15
CA LYS A 321 -0.78 -15.38 -19.66
C LYS A 321 -0.47 -15.28 -18.16
N LEU A 322 -0.08 -14.09 -17.71
CA LEU A 322 0.20 -13.84 -16.31
C LEU A 322 -1.10 -13.81 -15.49
N MET A 323 -2.15 -13.19 -16.02
CA MET A 323 -3.44 -13.12 -15.32
C MET A 323 -4.07 -14.51 -15.14
N ASP A 324 -4.01 -15.36 -16.17
CA ASP A 324 -4.45 -16.75 -16.10
C ASP A 324 -3.69 -17.54 -15.02
N ALA A 325 -2.38 -17.34 -14.91
CA ALA A 325 -1.56 -17.99 -13.89
C ALA A 325 -1.94 -17.52 -12.48
N ILE A 326 -2.12 -16.21 -12.28
CA ILE A 326 -2.54 -15.62 -11.01
C ILE A 326 -3.91 -16.17 -10.59
N LEU A 327 -4.91 -16.14 -11.47
CA LEU A 327 -6.26 -16.61 -11.14
C LEU A 327 -6.32 -18.13 -10.95
N LYS A 328 -5.45 -18.89 -11.63
CA LYS A 328 -5.30 -20.32 -11.37
C LYS A 328 -4.72 -20.59 -9.98
N ALA A 329 -3.76 -19.79 -9.53
CA ALA A 329 -3.15 -19.91 -8.21
C ALA A 329 -4.08 -19.37 -7.09
N CYS A 330 -4.88 -18.35 -7.39
CA CYS A 330 -5.73 -17.63 -6.44
C CYS A 330 -7.12 -17.38 -7.04
N PRO A 331 -7.98 -18.40 -7.17
CA PRO A 331 -9.25 -18.29 -7.89
C PRO A 331 -10.26 -17.32 -7.25
N ASP A 332 -10.14 -17.08 -5.94
CA ASP A 332 -11.05 -16.22 -5.18
C ASP A 332 -10.52 -14.77 -5.02
N ILE A 333 -9.38 -14.43 -5.63
CA ILE A 333 -8.80 -13.09 -5.49
C ILE A 333 -9.69 -12.03 -6.12
N VAL A 334 -9.91 -10.93 -5.39
CA VAL A 334 -10.64 -9.77 -5.90
C VAL A 334 -9.66 -8.66 -6.21
N LEU A 335 -9.51 -8.35 -7.48
CA LEU A 335 -8.55 -7.35 -7.97
C LEU A 335 -9.22 -6.00 -8.24
N VAL A 336 -8.43 -4.93 -8.16
CA VAL A 336 -8.74 -3.60 -8.68
C VAL A 336 -7.53 -3.13 -9.49
N ALA A 337 -7.75 -2.71 -10.73
CA ALA A 337 -6.70 -2.22 -11.60
C ALA A 337 -6.46 -0.72 -11.38
N GLU A 338 -5.23 -0.33 -11.07
CA GLU A 338 -4.78 1.05 -11.24
C GLU A 338 -4.41 1.26 -12.70
N ASP A 339 -5.34 1.83 -13.46
CA ASP A 339 -5.30 2.03 -14.92
C ASP A 339 -5.23 3.53 -15.29
N LEU A 340 -4.64 4.36 -14.44
CA LEU A 340 -4.61 5.80 -14.66
C LEU A 340 -3.55 6.20 -15.70
N GLY A 341 -3.70 7.41 -16.22
CA GLY A 341 -2.82 7.97 -17.24
C GLY A 341 -3.26 7.63 -18.67
N LEU A 342 -2.32 7.68 -19.61
CA LEU A 342 -2.58 7.33 -21.00
C LEU A 342 -2.44 5.82 -21.18
N ILE A 343 -3.58 5.13 -21.20
CA ILE A 343 -3.65 3.67 -21.40
C ILE A 343 -4.00 3.29 -22.83
N ARG A 344 -3.50 2.13 -23.24
CA ARG A 344 -3.86 1.48 -24.50
C ARG A 344 -5.24 0.82 -24.37
N PRO A 345 -6.04 0.73 -25.45
CA PRO A 345 -7.31 -0.01 -25.43
C PRO A 345 -7.18 -1.43 -24.90
N GLU A 346 -6.06 -2.10 -25.17
CA GLU A 346 -5.78 -3.48 -24.76
C GLU A 346 -5.66 -3.65 -23.25
N VAL A 347 -5.33 -2.59 -22.48
CA VAL A 347 -5.42 -2.61 -21.02
C VAL A 347 -6.87 -2.75 -20.57
N ILE A 348 -7.78 -2.02 -21.23
CA ILE A 348 -9.22 -2.05 -20.95
C ILE A 348 -9.81 -3.40 -21.37
N GLU A 349 -9.35 -3.96 -22.50
CA GLU A 349 -9.74 -5.31 -22.92
C GLU A 349 -9.31 -6.35 -21.88
N LEU A 350 -8.08 -6.26 -21.36
CA LEU A 350 -7.60 -7.15 -20.29
C LEU A 350 -8.45 -7.02 -19.02
N GLU A 351 -8.78 -5.80 -18.59
CA GLU A 351 -9.71 -5.60 -17.46
C GLU A 351 -11.07 -6.24 -17.69
N ASP A 352 -11.66 -6.00 -18.86
CA ASP A 352 -13.02 -6.46 -19.19
C ASP A 352 -13.06 -7.99 -19.31
N ASP A 353 -12.02 -8.64 -19.86
CA ASP A 353 -11.90 -10.09 -20.02
C ASP A 353 -11.89 -10.83 -18.67
N TYR A 354 -11.29 -10.23 -17.65
CA TYR A 354 -11.20 -10.80 -16.30
C TYR A 354 -12.19 -10.15 -15.30
N GLY A 355 -13.01 -9.20 -15.75
CA GLY A 355 -13.97 -8.49 -14.92
C GLY A 355 -13.33 -7.62 -13.83
N ILE A 356 -12.07 -7.19 -14.02
CA ILE A 356 -11.32 -6.39 -13.05
C ILE A 356 -11.78 -4.93 -13.16
N PRO A 357 -12.27 -4.29 -12.08
CA PRO A 357 -12.64 -2.89 -12.13
C PRO A 357 -11.40 -1.99 -12.21
N GLY A 358 -11.37 -1.11 -13.21
CA GLY A 358 -10.43 0.02 -13.30
C GLY A 358 -10.78 1.17 -12.35
N MET A 359 -9.99 2.23 -12.37
CA MET A 359 -10.09 3.41 -11.52
C MET A 359 -10.58 4.65 -12.27
N ASP A 360 -11.33 5.51 -11.57
CA ASP A 360 -11.77 6.82 -12.08
C ASP A 360 -11.53 7.89 -11.02
N VAL A 361 -10.68 8.86 -11.29
CA VAL A 361 -10.31 9.91 -10.33
C VAL A 361 -10.93 11.25 -10.74
N LEU A 362 -11.83 11.78 -9.91
CA LEU A 362 -12.53 13.03 -10.22
C LEU A 362 -11.59 14.23 -10.36
N LEU A 363 -10.53 14.31 -9.54
CA LEU A 363 -9.55 15.41 -9.60
C LEU A 363 -8.88 15.54 -10.98
N PHE A 364 -8.75 14.46 -11.76
CA PHE A 364 -8.20 14.52 -13.12
C PHE A 364 -9.15 15.13 -14.16
N ARG A 365 -10.42 15.33 -13.82
CA ARG A 365 -11.45 15.79 -14.75
C ARG A 365 -12.33 16.90 -14.17
N MET A 366 -11.73 17.78 -13.36
CA MET A 366 -12.35 18.94 -12.72
C MET A 366 -12.69 20.08 -13.69
N GLU A 367 -13.37 19.74 -14.78
CA GLU A 367 -13.95 20.65 -15.75
C GLU A 367 -15.41 20.26 -15.98
N THR A 368 -16.32 21.24 -16.06
CA THR A 368 -17.77 20.96 -16.12
C THR A 368 -18.18 20.04 -17.28
N LYS A 369 -17.49 20.13 -18.42
CA LYS A 369 -17.73 19.25 -19.58
C LYS A 369 -17.30 17.80 -19.29
N GLN A 370 -16.20 17.60 -18.56
CA GLN A 370 -15.65 16.29 -18.26
C GLN A 370 -16.38 15.61 -17.10
N LEU A 371 -16.82 16.37 -16.09
CA LEU A 371 -17.65 15.86 -15.00
C LEU A 371 -18.98 15.30 -15.51
N LYS A 372 -19.58 15.87 -16.57
CA LYS A 372 -20.81 15.32 -17.18
C LYS A 372 -20.66 13.93 -17.78
N LYS A 373 -19.42 13.46 -18.03
CA LYS A 373 -19.19 12.09 -18.48
C LYS A 373 -19.51 11.14 -17.33
N LYS A 374 -20.38 10.17 -17.59
CA LYS A 374 -20.73 9.12 -16.63
C LYS A 374 -19.46 8.35 -16.23
N ALA A 375 -19.39 7.96 -14.97
CA ALA A 375 -18.40 6.98 -14.52
C ALA A 375 -18.61 5.66 -15.28
N LYS A 376 -17.52 4.93 -15.55
CA LYS A 376 -17.60 3.58 -16.13
C LYS A 376 -18.36 2.68 -15.14
N LYS A 377 -19.10 1.70 -15.66
CA LYS A 377 -19.56 0.57 -14.83
C LYS A 377 -18.38 -0.38 -14.62
N ASN A 378 -18.39 -1.19 -13.57
CA ASN A 378 -17.22 -1.98 -13.16
C ASN A 378 -15.99 -1.08 -12.94
N SER A 379 -16.11 -0.08 -12.10
CA SER A 379 -15.00 0.80 -11.74
C SER A 379 -15.03 1.22 -10.29
N VAL A 380 -13.86 1.60 -9.79
CA VAL A 380 -13.66 2.19 -8.46
C VAL A 380 -13.40 3.68 -8.64
N LEU A 381 -14.39 4.50 -8.26
CA LEU A 381 -14.28 5.95 -8.37
C LEU A 381 -13.73 6.58 -7.10
N TYR A 382 -12.78 7.49 -7.26
CA TYR A 382 -12.14 8.27 -6.21
C TYR A 382 -12.43 9.75 -6.40
N THR A 383 -12.49 10.52 -5.32
CA THR A 383 -12.29 11.97 -5.43
C THR A 383 -10.85 12.24 -5.86
N GLY A 384 -9.90 11.76 -5.07
CA GLY A 384 -8.47 11.71 -5.31
C GLY A 384 -7.86 10.44 -4.70
N THR A 385 -6.60 10.16 -5.01
CA THR A 385 -5.79 9.08 -4.42
C THR A 385 -4.76 9.65 -3.44
N HIS A 386 -3.89 8.79 -2.90
CA HIS A 386 -2.79 9.22 -2.04
C HIS A 386 -1.70 10.03 -2.79
N ASP A 387 -1.64 9.94 -4.12
CA ASP A 387 -0.70 10.70 -4.96
C ASP A 387 -1.21 12.09 -5.38
N ASN A 388 -2.51 12.33 -5.19
CA ASN A 388 -3.11 13.61 -5.51
C ASN A 388 -2.95 14.60 -4.34
N ALA A 389 -2.97 15.88 -4.69
CA ALA A 389 -3.34 16.93 -3.74
C ALA A 389 -4.70 16.61 -3.09
N THR A 390 -4.93 17.09 -1.88
CA THR A 390 -6.30 17.06 -1.33
C THR A 390 -7.24 17.85 -2.24
N CYS A 391 -8.54 17.51 -2.28
CA CYS A 391 -9.46 18.21 -3.17
C CYS A 391 -9.57 19.72 -2.87
N ASN A 392 -9.35 20.13 -1.61
CA ASN A 392 -9.31 21.54 -1.24
C ASN A 392 -7.99 22.21 -1.62
N GLU A 393 -6.85 21.54 -1.48
CA GLU A 393 -5.56 22.04 -2.00
C GLU A 393 -5.68 22.31 -3.50
N ASP A 394 -6.12 21.32 -4.28
CA ASP A 394 -6.26 21.44 -5.73
C ASP A 394 -7.26 22.54 -6.12
N TYR A 395 -8.44 22.57 -5.49
CA TYR A 395 -9.44 23.62 -5.73
C TYR A 395 -8.95 25.03 -5.41
N HIS A 396 -8.02 25.20 -4.47
CA HIS A 396 -7.43 26.48 -4.14
C HIS A 396 -6.44 26.99 -5.20
N THR A 397 -5.90 26.11 -6.05
CA THR A 397 -5.03 26.49 -7.18
C THR A 397 -5.81 27.05 -8.37
N TYR A 398 -7.12 26.76 -8.46
CA TYR A 398 -7.94 27.15 -9.60
C TYR A 398 -8.24 28.66 -9.63
N ASP A 399 -8.29 29.21 -10.85
CA ASP A 399 -8.73 30.59 -11.06
C ASP A 399 -10.21 30.81 -10.66
N SER A 400 -10.61 32.09 -10.58
CA SER A 400 -11.97 32.46 -10.17
C SER A 400 -13.05 31.96 -11.13
N ASN A 401 -12.78 31.88 -12.45
CA ASN A 401 -13.75 31.45 -13.45
C ASN A 401 -14.03 29.95 -13.32
N LYS A 402 -12.98 29.14 -13.19
CA LYS A 402 -13.08 27.70 -12.97
C LYS A 402 -13.83 27.38 -11.67
N ARG A 403 -13.50 28.07 -10.57
CA ARG A 403 -14.20 27.92 -9.28
C ARG A 403 -15.68 28.26 -9.37
N ILE A 404 -16.04 29.38 -10.00
CA ILE A 404 -17.45 29.77 -10.22
C ILE A 404 -18.18 28.73 -11.07
N SER A 405 -17.55 28.27 -12.15
CA SER A 405 -18.10 27.26 -13.07
C SER A 405 -18.39 25.94 -12.36
N LEU A 406 -17.44 25.42 -11.60
CA LEU A 406 -17.59 24.18 -10.82
C LEU A 406 -18.67 24.31 -9.75
N ARG A 407 -18.67 25.39 -8.96
CA ARG A 407 -19.72 25.61 -7.96
C ARG A 407 -21.11 25.70 -8.58
N ARG A 408 -21.24 26.35 -9.74
CA ARG A 408 -22.50 26.41 -10.48
C ARG A 408 -22.91 25.04 -10.99
N PHE A 409 -21.98 24.24 -11.51
CA PHE A 409 -22.23 22.86 -11.92
C PHE A 409 -22.80 22.03 -10.77
N PHE A 410 -22.10 21.95 -9.63
CA PHE A 410 -22.56 21.17 -8.49
C PHE A 410 -23.89 21.68 -7.93
N LYS A 411 -24.10 23.00 -7.85
CA LYS A 411 -25.39 23.58 -7.43
C LYS A 411 -26.53 23.20 -8.36
N ASN A 412 -26.29 23.20 -9.67
CA ASN A 412 -27.28 22.78 -10.66
C ASN A 412 -27.59 21.28 -10.61
N GLN A 413 -26.72 20.47 -10.01
CA GLN A 413 -26.96 19.05 -9.74
C GLN A 413 -27.59 18.81 -8.35
N GLY A 414 -27.87 19.87 -7.57
CA GLY A 414 -28.53 19.76 -6.26
C GLY A 414 -27.57 19.79 -5.05
N TYR A 415 -26.25 19.80 -5.27
CA TYR A 415 -25.26 19.90 -4.19
C TYR A 415 -25.12 21.36 -3.76
N SER A 416 -25.51 21.69 -2.54
CA SER A 416 -25.60 23.08 -2.06
C SER A 416 -24.69 23.40 -0.87
N SER A 417 -23.79 22.48 -0.49
CA SER A 417 -22.86 22.75 0.61
C SER A 417 -21.98 23.97 0.34
N ARG A 418 -21.61 24.66 1.43
CA ARG A 418 -20.66 25.77 1.36
C ARG A 418 -19.26 25.25 1.01
N SER A 419 -18.86 24.13 1.60
CA SER A 419 -17.54 23.52 1.43
C SER A 419 -17.46 22.74 0.12
N PHE A 420 -16.37 22.91 -0.61
CA PHE A 420 -16.18 22.29 -1.92
C PHE A 420 -16.03 20.77 -1.80
N ASN A 421 -15.25 20.31 -0.82
CA ASN A 421 -15.04 18.90 -0.54
C ASN A 421 -16.36 18.13 -0.28
N GLU A 422 -17.30 18.71 0.46
CA GLU A 422 -18.61 18.05 0.69
C GLU A 422 -19.44 17.96 -0.60
N MET A 423 -19.41 18.99 -1.46
CA MET A 423 -20.07 18.93 -2.78
C MET A 423 -19.46 17.83 -3.64
N LEU A 424 -18.12 17.70 -3.62
CA LEU A 424 -17.40 16.69 -4.39
C LEU A 424 -17.64 15.27 -3.87
N CYS A 425 -17.59 15.05 -2.56
CA CYS A 425 -17.86 13.74 -1.94
C CYS A 425 -19.30 13.28 -2.16
N GLN A 426 -20.29 14.19 -2.03
CA GLN A 426 -21.70 13.86 -2.34
C GLN A 426 -21.85 13.49 -3.81
N TYR A 427 -21.27 14.29 -4.72
CA TYR A 427 -21.28 13.99 -6.14
C TYR A 427 -20.65 12.63 -6.46
N ALA A 428 -19.50 12.32 -5.87
CA ALA A 428 -18.80 11.05 -6.05
C ALA A 428 -19.70 9.86 -5.68
N LEU A 429 -20.36 9.91 -4.51
CA LEU A 429 -21.27 8.86 -4.04
C LEU A 429 -22.47 8.67 -4.98
N ASP A 430 -23.01 9.74 -5.55
CA ASP A 430 -24.15 9.70 -6.47
C ASP A 430 -23.81 9.21 -7.88
N THR A 431 -22.53 9.03 -8.23
CA THR A 431 -22.12 8.55 -9.57
C THR A 431 -22.57 7.12 -9.86
N ASP A 432 -22.57 6.74 -11.15
CA ASP A 432 -22.92 5.39 -11.63
C ASP A 432 -21.85 4.32 -11.32
N ALA A 433 -20.70 4.65 -10.73
CA ALA A 433 -19.62 3.71 -10.42
C ALA A 433 -20.08 2.60 -9.44
N ASP A 434 -19.53 1.39 -9.56
CA ASP A 434 -19.90 0.29 -8.67
C ASP A 434 -19.32 0.49 -7.26
N THR A 435 -18.07 0.93 -7.16
CA THR A 435 -17.45 1.29 -5.89
C THR A 435 -17.03 2.76 -5.89
N VAL A 436 -17.25 3.45 -4.78
CA VAL A 436 -16.74 4.80 -4.54
C VAL A 436 -15.85 4.79 -3.30
N ILE A 437 -14.60 5.19 -3.43
CA ILE A 437 -13.66 5.32 -2.32
C ILE A 437 -13.38 6.80 -2.06
N LEU A 438 -13.65 7.25 -0.84
CA LEU A 438 -13.42 8.63 -0.42
C LEU A 438 -12.20 8.69 0.51
N PRO A 439 -11.15 9.46 0.19
CA PRO A 439 -10.06 9.68 1.12
C PRO A 439 -10.51 10.45 2.36
N ILE A 440 -9.96 10.07 3.51
CA ILE A 440 -10.35 10.70 4.77
C ILE A 440 -10.04 12.20 4.82
N TRP A 441 -9.00 12.64 4.10
CA TRP A 441 -8.64 14.05 4.03
C TRP A 441 -9.68 14.88 3.30
N ASP A 442 -10.30 14.33 2.26
CA ASP A 442 -11.38 14.98 1.51
C ASP A 442 -12.69 15.01 2.31
N ILE A 443 -13.04 13.90 2.99
CA ILE A 443 -14.22 13.85 3.88
C ILE A 443 -14.11 14.91 4.98
N CYS A 444 -12.94 15.02 5.60
CA CYS A 444 -12.71 15.97 6.69
C CYS A 444 -12.48 17.41 6.19
N GLY A 445 -12.20 17.60 4.90
CA GLY A 445 -11.93 18.90 4.30
C GLY A 445 -10.57 19.48 4.68
N PHE A 446 -9.56 18.63 4.91
CA PHE A 446 -8.17 19.09 5.05
C PHE A 446 -7.65 19.70 3.74
N LYS A 447 -6.53 20.43 3.83
CA LYS A 447 -5.86 21.06 2.68
C LYS A 447 -4.46 20.45 2.48
N GLU A 448 -3.50 21.24 2.01
CA GLU A 448 -2.14 20.81 1.67
C GLU A 448 -1.39 20.11 2.82
N GLU A 449 -1.72 20.42 4.08
CA GLU A 449 -1.11 19.78 5.24
C GLU A 449 -1.41 18.28 5.34
N ALA A 450 -2.49 17.82 4.67
CA ALA A 450 -2.92 16.42 4.68
C ALA A 450 -2.58 15.65 3.40
N ARG A 451 -1.78 16.25 2.50
CA ARG A 451 -1.30 15.56 1.32
C ARG A 451 -0.41 14.39 1.71
N ILE A 452 -0.72 13.19 1.20
CA ILE A 452 0.03 11.97 1.51
C ILE A 452 1.34 11.92 0.72
N ASN A 453 1.28 12.13 -0.60
CA ASN A 453 2.46 12.05 -1.45
C ASN A 453 2.46 13.14 -2.53
N THR A 454 3.66 13.57 -2.92
CA THR A 454 3.91 14.33 -4.15
C THR A 454 4.79 13.48 -5.07
N PRO A 455 4.21 12.84 -6.09
CA PRO A 455 4.97 12.01 -7.02
C PRO A 455 6.20 12.71 -7.62
N GLY A 456 7.27 11.96 -7.84
CA GLY A 456 8.53 12.50 -8.36
C GLY A 456 9.37 13.28 -7.35
N THR A 457 9.03 13.26 -6.06
CA THR A 457 9.80 13.94 -5.01
C THR A 457 10.26 12.98 -3.91
N VAL A 458 11.46 13.20 -3.38
CA VAL A 458 11.92 12.60 -2.13
C VAL A 458 11.89 13.70 -1.08
N SER A 459 10.94 13.60 -0.15
CA SER A 459 10.67 14.66 0.83
C SER A 459 10.30 14.07 2.18
N ASN A 460 10.69 14.78 3.25
CA ASN A 460 10.27 14.49 4.62
C ASN A 460 8.78 14.74 4.89
N LYS A 461 8.00 15.17 3.88
CA LYS A 461 6.54 15.30 3.97
C LYS A 461 5.79 14.08 3.45
N ASN A 462 6.35 13.36 2.47
CA ASN A 462 5.69 12.22 1.86
C ASN A 462 5.49 11.12 2.90
N TRP A 463 4.32 10.47 2.88
CA TRP A 463 3.96 9.35 3.75
C TRP A 463 3.93 9.70 5.25
N THR A 464 3.98 10.98 5.62
CA THR A 464 4.08 11.35 7.03
C THR A 464 2.77 11.78 7.67
N TRP A 465 1.78 12.22 6.88
CA TRP A 465 0.58 12.82 7.46
C TRP A 465 -0.27 11.81 8.26
N LYS A 466 -0.76 12.26 9.42
CA LYS A 466 -1.68 11.51 10.27
C LYS A 466 -2.67 12.41 11.00
N LEU A 467 -3.78 11.82 11.42
CA LEU A 467 -4.73 12.44 12.34
C LEU A 467 -4.12 12.57 13.75
N LYS A 468 -4.30 13.73 14.39
CA LYS A 468 -3.84 13.97 15.78
C LYS A 468 -4.62 13.16 16.82
N ASP A 469 -5.94 13.10 16.64
CA ASP A 469 -6.87 12.42 17.51
C ASP A 469 -8.18 12.09 16.76
N PHE A 470 -9.11 11.43 17.46
CA PHE A 470 -10.44 11.10 16.94
C PHE A 470 -11.51 12.14 17.34
N LYS A 471 -11.18 13.41 17.57
CA LYS A 471 -12.19 14.40 18.00
C LYS A 471 -13.07 14.87 16.86
N THR A 472 -12.50 15.08 15.67
CA THR A 472 -13.22 15.66 14.53
C THR A 472 -13.61 14.61 13.48
N PHE A 473 -12.73 13.64 13.25
CA PHE A 473 -12.91 12.61 12.22
C PHE A 473 -14.21 11.79 12.35
N PRO A 474 -14.59 11.26 13.53
CA PRO A 474 -15.80 10.44 13.64
C PRO A 474 -17.07 11.19 13.25
N ASP A 475 -17.25 12.42 13.72
CA ASP A 475 -18.44 13.23 13.43
C ASP A 475 -18.51 13.58 11.94
N LYS A 476 -17.36 13.89 11.31
CA LYS A 476 -17.27 14.13 9.87
C LYS A 476 -17.65 12.90 9.07
N LEU A 477 -17.12 11.73 9.42
CA LEU A 477 -17.48 10.50 8.71
C LEU A 477 -18.96 10.15 8.90
N MET A 478 -19.47 10.25 10.12
CA MET A 478 -20.89 9.99 10.41
C MET A 478 -21.85 10.92 9.66
N SER A 479 -21.45 12.17 9.39
CA SER A 479 -22.25 13.09 8.57
C SER A 479 -22.47 12.61 7.13
N THR A 480 -21.63 11.70 6.63
CA THR A 480 -21.75 11.13 5.27
C THR A 480 -22.75 9.98 5.20
N LYS A 481 -23.19 9.43 6.35
CA LYS A 481 -24.08 8.27 6.43
C LYS A 481 -25.37 8.43 5.64
N GLU A 482 -25.97 9.61 5.70
CA GLU A 482 -27.19 9.90 4.96
C GLU A 482 -26.93 10.05 3.44
N TRP A 483 -25.72 10.41 3.02
CA TRP A 483 -25.35 10.44 1.60
C TRP A 483 -25.18 9.02 1.05
N ILE A 484 -24.55 8.13 1.81
CA ILE A 484 -24.40 6.71 1.45
C ILE A 484 -25.77 6.04 1.30
N LYS A 485 -26.67 6.23 2.27
CA LYS A 485 -28.04 5.71 2.18
C LYS A 485 -28.80 6.23 0.96
N LYS A 486 -28.71 7.54 0.68
CA LYS A 486 -29.41 8.17 -0.47
C LYS A 486 -28.87 7.69 -1.81
N SER A 487 -27.57 7.41 -1.89
CA SER A 487 -26.90 6.90 -3.10
C SER A 487 -27.01 5.38 -3.27
N ASN A 488 -27.72 4.70 -2.36
CA ASN A 488 -27.95 3.26 -2.33
C ASN A 488 -26.64 2.46 -2.40
N ARG A 489 -25.73 2.78 -1.46
CA ARG A 489 -24.39 2.17 -1.29
C ARG A 489 -24.20 1.54 0.07
#